data_AF-A0AAU2QQE4-F1
#
_entry.id   AF-A0AAU2QQE4-F1
#
_cell.length_a   1.000
_cell.length_b   1.000
_cell.length_c   1.000
_cell.angle_alpha   90.00
_cell.angle_beta   90.00
_cell.angle_gamma   90.00
#
_symmetry.space_group_name_H-M   'P 1'
#
loop_
_entity.id
_entity.type
_entity.pdbx_description
1 polymer ?
#
loop_
_entity_poly.entity_id
_entity_poly.type
_entity_poly.pdbx_seq_one_letter_code
_entity_poly.pdbx_strand_id
1 'polypeptide(L)'
;MGERLRVSTDDLETAGTGLRTVATELEGLDKLMDQYDLRTVGHQQLHERLQDFSDGWDDNRKKMIEEIQGLGQVAHESGRAYKELDTALYNALIGKGKKK
;
A
#
# COMPACT_ATOMS: atom_id res chain seq x y z
N MET A 1 6.96 -30.38 -0.25
CA MET A 1 7.42 -29.18 -0.99
C MET A 1 6.28 -28.18 -0.90
N GLY A 2 6.48 -27.04 -0.23
CA GLY A 2 5.41 -26.06 -0.01
C GLY A 2 4.87 -25.54 -1.34
N GLU A 3 3.57 -25.27 -1.37
CA GLU A 3 2.89 -24.64 -2.49
C GLU A 3 3.58 -23.30 -2.79
N ARG A 4 4.14 -23.15 -4.00
CA ARG A 4 4.87 -21.94 -4.39
C ARG A 4 3.88 -20.93 -4.96
N LEU A 5 3.96 -19.70 -4.48
CA LEU A 5 3.23 -18.58 -5.05
C LEU A 5 3.61 -18.42 -6.53
N ARG A 6 2.61 -18.41 -7.42
CA ARG A 6 2.75 -18.08 -8.84
C ARG A 6 1.93 -16.82 -9.10
N VAL A 7 2.59 -15.75 -9.53
CA VAL A 7 1.99 -14.44 -9.78
C VAL A 7 2.74 -13.78 -10.94
N SER A 8 2.05 -12.97 -11.74
CA SER A 8 2.70 -12.23 -12.82
C SER A 8 3.44 -10.99 -12.27
N THR A 9 4.42 -10.49 -13.02
CA THR A 9 5.15 -9.27 -12.65
C THR A 9 4.25 -8.03 -12.69
N ASP A 10 3.30 -7.98 -13.63
CA ASP A 10 2.31 -6.90 -13.72
C ASP A 10 1.32 -6.93 -12.54
N ASP A 11 0.91 -8.11 -12.07
CA ASP A 11 0.07 -8.24 -10.86
C ASP A 11 0.82 -7.74 -9.62
N LEU A 12 2.12 -8.02 -9.51
CA LEU A 12 2.97 -7.54 -8.42
C LEU A 12 3.10 -6.00 -8.43
N GLU A 13 3.35 -5.39 -9.60
CA GLU A 13 3.40 -3.93 -9.76
C GLU A 13 2.05 -3.28 -9.42
N THR A 14 0.96 -3.90 -9.85
CA THR A 14 -0.42 -3.43 -9.61
C THR A 14 -0.79 -3.53 -8.13
N ALA A 15 -0.52 -4.67 -7.50
CA ALA A 15 -0.77 -4.88 -6.08
C ALA A 15 0.05 -3.90 -5.24
N GLY A 16 1.33 -3.71 -5.56
CA GLY A 16 2.18 -2.75 -4.86
C GLY A 16 1.68 -1.31 -4.95
N THR A 17 1.23 -0.90 -6.14
CA THR A 17 0.62 0.43 -6.35
C THR A 17 -0.69 0.57 -5.57
N GLY A 18 -1.56 -0.43 -5.64
CA GLY A 18 -2.86 -0.43 -4.96
C GLY A 18 -2.72 -0.37 -3.44
N LEU A 19 -1.80 -1.16 -2.87
CA LEU A 19 -1.49 -1.15 -1.45
C LEU A 19 -0.98 0.23 -1.00
N ARG A 20 -0.11 0.87 -1.79
CA ARG A 20 0.34 2.23 -1.50
C ARG A 20 -0.80 3.25 -1.52
N THR A 21 -1.74 3.12 -2.45
CA THR A 21 -2.96 3.95 -2.47
C THR A 21 -3.78 3.75 -1.20
N VAL A 22 -4.04 2.49 -0.81
CA VAL A 22 -4.78 2.19 0.42
C VAL A 22 -4.09 2.77 1.65
N ALA A 23 -2.76 2.65 1.77
CA ALA A 23 -2.02 3.27 2.87
C ALA A 23 -2.20 4.80 2.90
N THR A 24 -2.14 5.47 1.75
CA THR A 24 -2.34 6.92 1.63
C THR A 24 -3.75 7.34 2.06
N GLU A 25 -4.77 6.61 1.63
CA GLU A 25 -6.16 6.87 2.03
C GLU A 25 -6.36 6.66 3.53
N LEU A 26 -5.75 5.61 4.08
CA LEU A 26 -5.76 5.36 5.51
C LEU A 26 -5.09 6.50 6.26
N GLU A 27 -3.91 7.00 5.85
CA GLU A 27 -3.23 8.18 6.44
C GLU A 27 -4.08 9.46 6.38
N GLY A 28 -4.98 9.58 5.40
CA GLY A 28 -5.90 10.71 5.26
C GLY A 28 -7.03 10.75 6.30
N LEU A 29 -7.40 9.61 6.90
CA LEU A 29 -8.56 9.51 7.80
C LEU A 29 -8.46 10.34 9.09
N ASP A 30 -7.25 10.60 9.59
CA ASP A 30 -7.03 11.43 10.79
C ASP A 30 -7.66 12.83 10.61
N LYS A 31 -7.42 13.40 9.42
CA LYS A 31 -7.93 14.72 9.04
C LYS A 31 -9.43 14.75 8.87
N LEU A 32 -10.06 13.59 8.69
CA LEU A 32 -11.51 13.47 8.61
C LEU A 32 -12.11 13.49 10.02
N MET A 33 -11.47 12.86 11.00
CA MET A 33 -11.92 12.87 12.39
C MET A 33 -11.85 14.27 13.02
N ASP A 34 -10.84 15.06 12.64
CA ASP A 34 -10.76 16.48 13.01
C ASP A 34 -11.97 17.32 12.54
N GLN A 35 -12.68 16.88 11.50
CA GLN A 35 -13.87 17.58 10.99
C GLN A 35 -15.14 17.30 11.79
N TYR A 36 -15.16 16.24 12.60
CA TYR A 36 -16.30 15.87 13.45
C TYR A 36 -16.20 16.50 14.85
N ASP A 37 -16.06 17.82 14.87
CA ASP A 37 -16.06 18.60 16.11
C ASP A 37 -17.44 18.57 16.81
N LEU A 38 -17.49 19.02 18.06
CA LEU A 38 -18.73 19.03 18.84
C LEU A 38 -19.87 19.80 18.15
N ARG A 39 -19.54 20.84 17.35
CA ARG A 39 -20.53 21.63 16.60
C ARG A 39 -21.15 20.82 15.47
N THR A 40 -20.34 20.02 14.79
CA THR A 40 -20.77 19.14 13.70
C THR A 40 -21.59 17.97 14.23
N VAL A 41 -21.17 17.38 15.35
CA VAL A 41 -21.86 16.23 15.96
C VAL A 41 -23.13 16.62 16.70
N GLY A 42 -23.16 17.82 17.30
CA GLY A 42 -24.35 18.38 17.96
C GLY A 42 -24.77 17.72 19.28
N HIS A 43 -24.09 16.65 19.71
CA HIS A 43 -24.38 15.94 20.96
C HIS A 43 -23.09 15.53 21.69
N GLN A 44 -22.91 16.05 22.92
CA GLN A 44 -21.71 15.88 23.76
C GLN A 44 -21.25 14.43 23.87
N GLN A 45 -22.12 13.54 24.36
CA GLN A 45 -21.76 12.14 24.60
C GLN A 45 -21.46 11.38 23.30
N LEU A 46 -22.06 11.79 22.18
CA LEU A 46 -21.78 11.15 20.89
C LEU A 46 -20.41 11.59 20.39
N HIS A 47 -20.08 12.87 20.54
CA HIS A 47 -18.76 13.41 20.20
C HIS A 47 -17.66 12.75 21.02
N GLU A 48 -17.84 12.63 22.34
CA GLU A 48 -16.89 11.93 23.22
C GLU A 48 -16.65 10.47 22.77
N ARG A 49 -17.72 9.74 22.41
CA ARG A 49 -17.58 8.35 21.94
C ARG A 49 -16.90 8.24 20.57
N LEU A 50 -17.06 9.24 19.70
CA LEU A 50 -16.35 9.30 18.43
C LEU A 50 -14.85 9.59 18.63
N GLN A 51 -14.52 10.47 19.59
CA GLN A 51 -13.13 10.74 19.97
C GLN A 51 -12.47 9.52 20.61
N ASP A 52 -13.12 8.88 21.59
CA ASP A 52 -12.64 7.63 22.21
C ASP A 52 -12.36 6.54 21.16
N PHE A 53 -13.25 6.42 20.17
CA PHE A 53 -13.07 5.49 19.06
C PHE A 53 -11.88 5.88 18.17
N SER A 54 -11.75 7.16 17.82
CA SER A 54 -10.65 7.68 17.01
C SER A 54 -9.31 7.40 17.67
N ASP A 55 -9.17 7.80 18.93
CA ASP A 55 -7.95 7.65 19.72
C ASP A 55 -7.59 6.18 19.93
N GLY A 56 -8.60 5.34 20.23
CA GLY A 56 -8.40 3.90 20.40
C GLY A 56 -8.07 3.18 19.09
N TRP A 57 -8.46 3.73 17.94
CA TRP A 57 -8.19 3.16 16.63
C TRP A 57 -6.84 3.56 16.05
N ASP A 58 -6.28 4.70 16.47
CA ASP A 58 -5.07 5.29 15.91
C ASP A 58 -3.87 4.33 15.87
N ASP A 59 -3.57 3.66 16.98
CA ASP A 59 -2.47 2.67 17.05
C ASP A 59 -2.67 1.49 16.09
N ASN A 60 -3.90 1.00 15.94
CA ASN A 60 -4.20 -0.10 15.04
C ASN A 60 -4.11 0.35 13.57
N ARG A 61 -4.58 1.56 13.28
CA ARG A 61 -4.49 2.19 11.97
C ARG A 61 -3.04 2.40 11.55
N LYS A 62 -2.18 2.93 12.44
CA LYS A 62 -0.75 3.12 12.18
C LYS A 62 -0.06 1.81 11.83
N LYS A 63 -0.27 0.76 12.62
CA LYS A 63 0.26 -0.59 12.34
C LYS A 63 -0.22 -1.11 10.98
N MET A 64 -1.50 -0.95 10.67
CA MET A 64 -2.06 -1.38 9.40
C MET A 64 -1.44 -0.63 8.21
N ILE A 65 -1.21 0.68 8.34
CA ILE A 65 -0.53 1.49 7.32
C ILE A 65 0.89 0.99 7.10
N GLU A 66 1.67 0.77 8.17
CA GLU A 66 3.05 0.29 8.09
C GLU A 66 3.15 -1.07 7.38
N GLU A 67 2.29 -2.03 7.76
CA GLU A 67 2.25 -3.36 7.14
C GLU A 67 1.85 -3.30 5.66
N ILE A 68 0.85 -2.48 5.31
CA ILE A 68 0.41 -2.30 3.93
C ILE A 68 1.49 -1.62 3.09
N GLN A 69 2.20 -0.63 3.63
CA GLN A 69 3.31 0.04 2.95
C GLN A 69 4.46 -0.94 2.71
N GLY A 70 4.84 -1.73 3.72
CA GLY A 70 5.89 -2.74 3.60
C GLY A 70 5.55 -3.79 2.55
N LEU A 71 4.34 -4.35 2.60
CA LEU A 71 3.88 -5.32 1.60
C LEU A 71 3.80 -4.70 0.20
N GLY A 72 3.30 -3.47 0.10
CA GLY A 72 3.17 -2.75 -1.16
C GLY A 72 4.53 -2.48 -1.81
N GLN A 73 5.52 -2.07 -1.02
CA GLN A 73 6.89 -1.85 -1.48
C GLN A 73 7.51 -3.16 -1.99
N VAL A 74 7.43 -4.25 -1.22
CA VAL A 74 7.98 -5.55 -1.61
C VAL A 74 7.35 -6.06 -2.90
N ALA A 75 6.02 -5.95 -3.03
CA ALA A 75 5.32 -6.36 -4.25
C ALA A 75 5.77 -5.55 -5.46
N HIS A 76 5.78 -4.21 -5.33
CA HIS A 76 6.17 -3.32 -6.44
C HIS A 76 7.62 -3.54 -6.88
N GLU A 77 8.56 -3.58 -5.93
CA GLU A 77 9.99 -3.77 -6.21
C GLU A 77 10.27 -5.15 -6.82
N SER A 78 9.57 -6.20 -6.34
CA SER A 78 9.67 -7.53 -6.92
C SER A 78 9.20 -7.55 -8.38
N GLY A 79 8.02 -6.99 -8.66
CA GLY A 79 7.49 -6.90 -10.02
C GLY A 79 8.44 -6.18 -10.97
N ARG A 80 8.94 -5.01 -10.54
CA ARG A 80 9.89 -4.20 -11.31
C ARG A 80 11.20 -4.95 -11.59
N ALA A 81 11.79 -5.57 -10.56
CA ALA A 81 13.07 -6.27 -10.67
C ALA A 81 12.99 -7.46 -11.64
N TYR A 82 11.92 -8.25 -11.57
CA TYR A 82 11.71 -9.37 -12.50
C TYR A 82 11.49 -8.89 -13.94
N LYS A 83 10.75 -7.79 -14.13
CA LYS A 83 10.53 -7.20 -15.46
C LYS A 83 11.80 -6.63 -16.08
N GLU A 84 12.65 -6.00 -15.27
CA GLU A 84 13.99 -5.55 -15.68
C GLU A 84 14.88 -6.73 -16.08
N LEU A 85 14.87 -7.81 -15.30
CA LEU A 85 15.60 -9.04 -15.59
C LEU A 85 15.13 -9.68 -16.91
N ASP A 86 13.83 -9.83 -17.10
CA ASP A 86 13.25 -10.39 -18.34
C ASP A 86 13.60 -9.54 -19.56
N THR A 87 13.56 -8.22 -19.41
CA THR A 87 13.95 -7.28 -20.48
C THR A 87 15.43 -7.42 -20.83
N ALA A 88 16.30 -7.53 -19.82
CA ALA A 88 17.73 -7.73 -20.03
C ALA A 88 18.02 -9.08 -20.74
N LEU A 89 17.34 -10.15 -20.32
CA LEU A 89 17.46 -11.47 -20.94
C LEU A 89 16.97 -11.45 -22.39
N TYR A 90 15.81 -10.84 -22.66
CA TYR A 90 15.28 -10.69 -24.01
C TYR A 90 16.27 -9.95 -24.91
N ASN A 91 16.80 -8.80 -24.47
CA ASN A 91 17.77 -8.01 -25.22
C ASN A 91 19.04 -8.80 -25.54
N ALA A 92 19.55 -9.58 -24.59
CA ALA A 92 20.70 -10.45 -24.79
C ALA A 92 20.42 -11.53 -25.85
N LEU A 93 19.23 -12.15 -25.82
CA LEU A 93 18.82 -13.18 -26.77
C LEU A 93 18.68 -12.64 -28.20
N ILE A 94 18.11 -11.46 -28.38
CA ILE A 94 17.94 -10.85 -29.71
C ILE A 94 19.18 -10.10 -30.21
N GLY A 95 20.28 -10.10 -29.43
CA GLY A 95 21.53 -9.43 -29.78
C GLY A 95 21.49 -7.90 -29.68
N LYS A 96 20.45 -7.30 -29.08
CA LYS A 96 20.44 -5.88 -28.71
C LYS A 96 21.45 -5.66 -27.58
N GLY A 97 22.68 -5.34 -27.94
CA GLY A 97 23.81 -5.16 -27.02
C GLY A 97 25.16 -5.53 -27.64
N LYS A 98 25.17 -6.36 -28.70
CA LYS A 98 26.36 -6.57 -29.52
C LYS A 98 26.45 -5.47 -30.58
N LYS A 99 27.04 -4.32 -30.24
CA LYS A 99 27.67 -3.50 -31.29
C LYS A 99 28.84 -4.31 -31.87
N LYS A 100 28.95 -4.30 -33.21
CA LYS A 100 30.11 -4.83 -33.95
C LYS A 100 31.41 -4.27 -33.39
#